data_AF-A0A1E3BG85-F1
#
_entry.id   AF-A0A1E3BG85-F1
#
_cell.length_a   1.000
_cell.length_b   1.000
_cell.length_c   1.000
_cell.angle_alpha   90.00
_cell.angle_beta   90.00
_cell.angle_gamma   90.00
#
_symmetry.space_group_name_H-M   'P 1'
#
loop_
_entity.id
_entity.type
_entity.pdbx_description
1 polymer ?
#
loop_
_entity_poly.entity_id
_entity_poly.type
_entity_poly.pdbx_seq_one_letter_code
_entity_poly.pdbx_strand_id
1 'polypeptide(L)'
;MFYDLNVPYSSDDPEISHTLNFLAEIGYTTVALSQTISGKLPPNLAPPTVPVNAPKSLKLLTRLNLILADPSQNQRLTSLTQAYDLVALRPTNEKSLLNACTNLECDLISLDFSERIPFHFKFKMLSAAIERGIRFEICYGSGITGSGIDARRNLIGNAMSLIRATRGRGIIISSEAKRALGVRAPWDVINLACIWGLSQERGKEAICEETRKVTALAKLKRTSWRGAIDVVYGGEKPKVEEGQSKKKGATKKGAPQTEANADSLKRKAEPAAEEAEKSLSKREQKRRAKKVRLDGAGDGAADDKTAS
;
A
#
# COMPACT_ATOMS: atom_id res chain seq x y z
N MET A 1 4.97 13.19 -1.65
CA MET A 1 5.59 12.23 -0.71
C MET A 1 6.47 11.31 -1.51
N PHE A 2 7.75 11.21 -1.16
CA PHE A 2 8.69 10.29 -1.77
C PHE A 2 8.92 9.09 -0.85
N TYR A 3 9.10 7.93 -1.46
CA TYR A 3 9.21 6.65 -0.80
C TYR A 3 10.49 5.93 -1.23
N ASP A 4 11.17 5.29 -0.29
CA ASP A 4 12.19 4.28 -0.60
C ASP A 4 11.78 2.97 0.08
N LEU A 5 11.37 1.96 -0.69
CA LEU A 5 10.83 0.74 -0.11
C LEU A 5 11.88 -0.33 0.12
N ASN A 6 13.16 -0.09 -0.12
CA ASN A 6 14.18 -1.11 0.05
C ASN A 6 15.46 -0.55 0.64
N VAL A 7 15.48 -0.37 1.96
CA VAL A 7 16.71 -0.04 2.71
C VAL A 7 17.11 -1.26 3.52
N PRO A 8 18.16 -2.01 3.11
CA PRO A 8 18.63 -3.17 3.85
C PRO A 8 18.93 -2.82 5.30
N TYR A 9 18.44 -3.63 6.23
CA TYR A 9 18.59 -3.37 7.65
C TYR A 9 18.82 -4.66 8.45
N SER A 10 19.72 -4.57 9.42
CA SER A 10 19.95 -5.55 10.48
C SER A 10 20.01 -4.82 11.82
N SER A 11 19.56 -5.47 12.89
CA SER A 11 19.55 -4.87 14.24
C SER A 11 20.92 -4.37 14.70
N ASP A 12 22.00 -5.00 14.21
CA ASP A 12 23.39 -4.67 14.55
C ASP A 12 24.05 -3.67 13.57
N ASP A 13 23.29 -3.07 12.66
CA ASP A 13 23.84 -2.15 11.64
C ASP A 13 24.16 -0.76 12.24
N PRO A 14 25.44 -0.36 12.37
CA PRO A 14 25.80 0.95 12.92
C PRO A 14 25.51 2.11 11.95
N GLU A 15 25.41 1.83 10.64
CA GLU A 15 25.27 2.86 9.59
C GLU A 15 23.82 3.28 9.37
N ILE A 16 22.85 2.48 9.83
CA ILE A 16 21.43 2.71 9.55
C ILE A 16 20.95 4.09 9.99
N SER A 17 21.44 4.58 11.14
CA SER A 17 21.04 5.89 11.67
C SER A 17 21.50 7.01 10.73
N HIS A 18 22.71 6.93 10.20
CA HIS A 18 23.23 7.90 9.23
C HIS A 18 22.43 7.84 7.92
N THR A 19 22.14 6.64 7.42
CA THR A 19 21.35 6.44 6.20
C THR A 19 19.93 7.00 6.35
N LEU A 20 19.26 6.76 7.48
CA LEU A 20 17.91 7.28 7.73
C LEU A 20 17.89 8.80 7.87
N ASN A 21 18.86 9.40 8.59
CA ASN A 21 18.98 10.85 8.68
C ASN A 21 19.18 11.48 7.30
N PHE A 22 20.07 10.90 6.48
CA PHE A 22 20.31 11.38 5.12
C PHE A 22 19.08 11.25 4.22
N LEU A 23 18.36 10.12 4.29
CA LEU A 23 17.09 9.94 3.57
C LEU A 23 16.04 11.00 3.94
N ALA A 24 15.95 11.35 5.22
CA ALA A 24 15.05 12.39 5.71
C ALA A 24 15.45 13.77 5.16
N GLU A 25 16.74 14.09 5.18
CA GLU A 25 17.30 15.37 4.71
C GLU A 25 17.05 15.60 3.22
N ILE A 26 17.27 14.59 2.39
CA ILE A 26 17.07 14.69 0.93
C ILE A 26 15.60 14.57 0.49
N GLY A 27 14.66 14.47 1.45
CA GLY A 27 13.23 14.64 1.20
C GLY A 27 12.39 13.35 1.09
N TYR A 28 12.93 12.19 1.48
CA TYR A 28 12.08 10.99 1.64
C TYR A 28 11.18 11.14 2.87
N THR A 29 9.99 10.53 2.79
CA THR A 29 8.95 10.64 3.84
C THR A 29 8.54 9.28 4.40
N THR A 30 8.75 8.21 3.63
CA THR A 30 8.45 6.84 4.05
C THR A 30 9.54 5.92 3.54
N VAL A 31 10.07 5.11 4.45
CA VAL A 31 11.18 4.19 4.18
C VAL A 31 10.80 2.80 4.66
N ALA A 32 11.08 1.76 3.88
CA ALA A 32 10.90 0.39 4.32
C ALA A 32 12.26 -0.29 4.58
N LEU A 33 12.42 -0.76 5.82
CA LEU A 33 13.57 -1.51 6.30
C LEU A 33 13.44 -2.96 5.84
N SER A 34 14.36 -3.42 5.01
CA SER A 34 14.27 -4.72 4.36
C SER A 34 15.20 -5.76 4.98
N GLN A 35 14.63 -6.93 5.27
CA GLN A 35 15.36 -8.13 5.65
C GLN A 35 15.34 -9.10 4.47
N THR A 36 16.52 -9.57 4.02
CA THR A 36 16.62 -10.51 2.90
C THR A 36 16.88 -11.92 3.40
N ILE A 37 16.12 -12.89 2.91
CA ILE A 37 16.22 -14.30 3.30
C ILE A 37 16.34 -15.17 2.07
N SER A 38 17.28 -16.11 2.13
CA SER A 38 17.49 -17.15 1.14
C SER A 38 17.31 -18.52 1.77
N GLY A 39 16.87 -19.50 0.98
CA GLY A 39 16.74 -20.89 1.41
C GLY A 39 15.56 -21.14 2.37
N LYS A 40 15.76 -22.03 3.34
CA LYS A 40 14.69 -22.48 4.26
C LYS A 40 14.31 -21.37 5.22
N LEU A 41 13.00 -21.07 5.30
CA LEU A 41 12.46 -20.05 6.20
C LEU A 41 12.69 -20.44 7.67
N PRO A 42 13.35 -19.59 8.49
CA PRO A 42 13.52 -19.83 9.92
C PRO A 42 12.17 -19.99 10.63
N PRO A 43 12.03 -20.89 11.63
CA PRO A 43 10.75 -21.18 12.27
C PRO A 43 10.13 -19.93 12.92
N ASN A 44 10.93 -19.09 13.59
CA ASN A 44 10.46 -17.88 14.26
C ASN A 44 10.95 -16.62 13.52
N LEU A 45 10.47 -16.45 12.29
CA LEU A 45 10.80 -15.28 11.49
C LEU A 45 9.88 -14.11 11.86
N ALA A 46 10.47 -13.02 12.36
CA ALA A 46 9.79 -11.81 12.76
C ALA A 46 10.46 -10.58 12.13
N PRO A 47 9.72 -9.48 11.92
CA PRO A 47 10.29 -8.23 11.46
C PRO A 47 11.41 -7.73 12.37
N PRO A 48 12.46 -7.12 11.80
CA PRO A 48 13.53 -6.53 12.60
C PRO A 48 12.97 -5.36 13.43
N THR A 49 13.52 -5.19 14.64
CA THR A 49 13.09 -4.13 15.55
C THR A 49 13.42 -2.77 14.95
N VAL A 50 12.46 -1.83 14.95
CA VAL A 50 12.67 -0.52 14.34
C VAL A 50 13.75 0.27 15.12
N PRO A 51 14.69 0.97 14.44
CA PRO A 51 15.73 1.76 15.10
C PRO A 51 15.14 2.83 16.02
N VAL A 52 15.60 2.89 17.27
CA VAL A 52 15.09 3.85 18.28
C VAL A 52 15.38 5.31 17.89
N ASN A 53 16.53 5.55 17.24
CA ASN A 53 17.00 6.89 16.89
C ASN A 53 16.63 7.31 15.45
N ALA A 54 15.54 6.76 14.90
CA ALA A 54 15.07 7.13 13.59
C ALA A 54 14.50 8.57 13.55
N PRO A 55 14.69 9.33 12.44
CA PRO A 55 14.10 10.66 12.29
C PRO A 55 12.57 10.61 12.39
N LYS A 56 11.98 11.50 13.21
CA LYS A 56 10.52 11.57 13.40
C LYS A 56 9.74 11.96 12.14
N SER A 57 10.41 12.61 11.17
CA SER A 57 9.84 12.95 9.88
C SER A 57 9.64 11.73 8.96
N LEU A 58 10.34 10.63 9.23
CA LEU A 58 10.25 9.40 8.45
C LEU A 58 9.24 8.43 9.06
N LYS A 59 8.33 7.97 8.21
CA LYS A 59 7.55 6.77 8.51
C LYS A 59 8.35 5.53 8.13
N LEU A 60 8.62 4.67 9.11
CA LEU A 60 9.31 3.41 8.88
C LEU A 60 8.31 2.27 8.69
N LEU A 61 8.59 1.44 7.69
CA LEU A 61 7.87 0.20 7.39
C LEU A 61 8.84 -0.98 7.51
N THR A 62 8.30 -2.16 7.78
CA THR A 62 9.05 -3.41 7.79
C THR A 62 8.82 -4.17 6.48
N ARG A 63 9.90 -4.68 5.88
CA ARG A 63 9.82 -5.41 4.62
C ARG A 63 10.61 -6.71 4.66
N LEU A 64 10.03 -7.76 4.07
CA LEU A 64 10.72 -9.01 3.79
C LEU A 64 11.05 -9.13 2.29
N ASN A 65 12.30 -9.43 1.96
CA ASN A 65 12.75 -9.86 0.63
C ASN A 65 13.00 -11.37 0.67
N LEU A 66 12.14 -12.16 0.03
CA LEU A 66 12.28 -13.62 -0.02
C LEU A 66 12.84 -14.06 -1.38
N ILE A 67 14.04 -14.65 -1.38
CA ILE A 67 14.63 -15.24 -2.58
C ILE A 67 13.93 -16.56 -2.90
N LEU A 68 13.24 -16.58 -4.04
CA LEU A 68 12.49 -17.73 -4.54
C LEU A 68 13.31 -18.47 -5.59
N ALA A 69 13.72 -19.67 -5.23
CA ALA A 69 14.33 -20.64 -6.14
C ALA A 69 13.45 -21.89 -6.29
N ASP A 70 12.77 -22.30 -5.20
CA ASP A 70 12.00 -23.53 -5.12
C ASP A 70 10.57 -23.29 -4.58
N PRO A 71 9.54 -23.97 -5.12
CA PRO A 71 8.16 -23.91 -4.61
C PRO A 71 7.99 -24.27 -3.12
N SER A 72 8.92 -24.99 -2.50
CA SER A 72 8.86 -25.38 -1.08
C SER A 72 8.82 -24.19 -0.13
N GLN A 73 9.30 -23.02 -0.57
CA GLN A 73 9.35 -21.78 0.21
C GLN A 73 7.96 -21.08 0.33
N ASN A 74 6.94 -21.55 -0.40
CA ASN A 74 5.64 -20.87 -0.50
C ASN A 74 4.71 -21.08 0.71
N GLN A 75 4.90 -22.16 1.49
CA GLN A 75 3.89 -22.61 2.47
C GLN A 75 3.62 -21.61 3.61
N ARG A 76 4.56 -20.70 3.89
CA ARG A 76 4.46 -19.74 5.00
C ARG A 76 4.20 -18.30 4.55
N LEU A 77 4.02 -18.05 3.25
CA LEU A 77 3.88 -16.69 2.72
C LEU A 77 2.72 -15.93 3.36
N THR A 78 1.55 -16.55 3.52
CA THR A 78 0.38 -15.89 4.14
C THR A 78 0.66 -15.44 5.57
N SER A 79 1.36 -16.26 6.37
CA SER A 79 1.75 -15.90 7.73
C SER A 79 2.74 -14.73 7.76
N LEU A 80 3.68 -14.70 6.80
CA LEU A 80 4.69 -13.64 6.70
C LEU A 80 4.08 -12.32 6.20
N THR A 81 3.10 -12.38 5.29
CA THR A 81 2.36 -11.21 4.84
C THR A 81 1.62 -10.52 5.97
N GLN A 82 1.17 -11.25 7.01
CA GLN A 82 0.56 -10.64 8.19
C GLN A 82 1.58 -10.05 9.18
N ALA A 83 2.82 -10.54 9.17
CA ALA A 83 3.86 -10.10 10.11
C ALA A 83 4.62 -8.83 9.64
N TYR A 84 4.90 -8.70 8.34
CA TYR A 84 5.66 -7.57 7.78
C TYR A 84 4.73 -6.59 7.08
N ASP A 85 5.02 -5.29 7.08
CA ASP A 85 4.24 -4.28 6.33
C ASP A 85 4.28 -4.50 4.81
N LEU A 86 5.38 -5.06 4.29
CA LEU A 86 5.57 -5.37 2.87
C LEU A 86 6.25 -6.73 2.69
N VAL A 87 5.78 -7.52 1.73
CA VAL A 87 6.47 -8.75 1.30
C VAL A 87 6.82 -8.66 -0.18
N ALA A 88 8.12 -8.73 -0.46
CA ALA A 88 8.68 -8.75 -1.78
C ALA A 88 9.29 -10.12 -2.11
N LEU A 89 8.95 -10.64 -3.28
CA LEU A 89 9.52 -11.88 -3.79
C LEU A 89 10.65 -11.60 -4.77
N ARG A 90 11.75 -12.35 -4.65
CA ARG A 90 12.92 -12.30 -5.54
C ARG A 90 13.08 -13.60 -6.32
N PRO A 91 12.33 -13.81 -7.41
CA PRO A 91 12.41 -15.03 -8.20
C PRO A 91 13.72 -15.08 -9.00
N THR A 92 14.39 -16.23 -8.97
CA THR A 92 15.69 -16.46 -9.64
C THR A 92 15.57 -17.18 -10.99
N ASN A 93 14.42 -17.78 -11.28
CA ASN A 93 14.15 -18.52 -12.50
C ASN A 93 12.75 -18.19 -13.07
N GLU A 94 12.53 -18.50 -14.35
CA GLU A 94 11.29 -18.15 -15.05
C GLU A 94 10.05 -18.80 -14.42
N LYS A 95 10.17 -20.05 -13.96
CA LYS A 95 9.08 -20.78 -13.30
C LYS A 95 8.64 -20.08 -12.01
N SER A 96 9.60 -19.65 -11.19
CA SER A 96 9.35 -18.92 -9.95
C SER A 96 8.76 -17.54 -10.22
N LEU A 97 9.21 -16.85 -11.28
CA LEU A 97 8.62 -15.58 -11.69
C LEU A 97 7.16 -15.74 -12.15
N LEU A 98 6.87 -16.74 -12.98
CA LEU A 98 5.52 -17.04 -13.42
C LEU A 98 4.60 -17.33 -12.24
N ASN A 99 5.06 -18.15 -11.29
CA ASN A 99 4.31 -18.49 -10.09
C ASN A 99 4.06 -17.25 -9.21
N ALA A 100 5.06 -16.38 -9.03
CA ALA A 100 4.92 -15.12 -8.31
C ALA A 100 3.89 -14.19 -8.96
N CYS A 101 3.88 -14.11 -10.29
CA CYS A 101 2.94 -13.27 -11.04
C CYS A 101 1.49 -13.78 -10.98
N THR A 102 1.28 -15.08 -10.86
CA THR A 102 -0.05 -15.72 -11.04
C THR A 102 -0.69 -16.16 -9.73
N ASN A 103 0.05 -16.85 -8.87
CA ASN A 103 -0.52 -17.60 -7.75
C ASN A 103 -0.12 -17.03 -6.38
N LEU A 104 1.12 -16.56 -6.24
CA LEU A 104 1.64 -16.18 -4.91
C LEU A 104 1.06 -14.86 -4.42
N GLU A 105 0.84 -14.79 -3.11
CA GLU A 105 0.46 -13.56 -2.41
C GLU A 105 1.72 -12.79 -2.03
N CYS A 106 1.96 -11.69 -2.72
CA CYS A 106 3.01 -10.73 -2.40
C CYS A 106 2.54 -9.31 -2.74
N ASP A 107 3.30 -8.32 -2.28
CA ASP A 107 3.05 -6.92 -2.59
C ASP A 107 3.94 -6.43 -3.73
N LEU A 108 5.16 -6.97 -3.83
CA LEU A 108 6.21 -6.54 -4.76
C LEU A 108 6.94 -7.76 -5.35
N ILE A 109 7.40 -7.64 -6.59
CA ILE A 109 8.38 -8.55 -7.19
C ILE A 109 9.66 -7.74 -7.42
N SER A 110 10.70 -8.07 -6.65
CA SER A 110 12.01 -7.40 -6.69
C SER A 110 12.99 -8.32 -7.40
N LEU A 111 13.57 -7.88 -8.51
CA LEU A 111 14.53 -8.69 -9.26
C LEU A 111 15.93 -8.12 -9.05
N ASP A 112 16.91 -9.01 -8.92
CA ASP A 112 18.30 -8.57 -8.98
C ASP A 112 18.68 -8.27 -10.42
N PHE A 113 18.72 -6.97 -10.74
CA PHE A 113 19.07 -6.49 -12.06
C PHE A 113 20.57 -6.30 -12.25
N SER A 114 21.38 -6.42 -11.19
CA SER A 114 22.83 -6.33 -11.28
C SER A 114 23.47 -7.55 -11.97
N GLU A 115 22.78 -8.68 -11.94
CA GLU A 115 23.21 -9.91 -12.58
C GLU A 115 22.52 -10.12 -13.93
N ARG A 116 23.05 -11.05 -14.73
CA ARG A 116 22.42 -11.43 -15.99
C ARG A 116 21.16 -12.27 -15.69
N ILE A 117 19.99 -11.77 -16.07
CA ILE A 117 18.75 -12.51 -15.89
C ILE A 117 18.69 -13.68 -16.91
N PRO A 118 18.47 -14.93 -16.46
CA PRO A 118 18.54 -16.10 -17.32
C PRO A 118 17.26 -16.36 -18.15
N PHE A 119 16.33 -15.40 -18.18
CA PHE A 119 15.03 -15.53 -18.84
C PHE A 119 14.54 -14.19 -19.40
N HIS A 120 13.53 -14.24 -20.27
CA HIS A 120 12.93 -13.05 -20.87
C HIS A 120 11.62 -12.66 -20.19
N PHE A 121 11.37 -11.35 -20.12
CA PHE A 121 10.13 -10.79 -19.61
C PHE A 121 9.00 -10.90 -20.63
N LYS A 122 7.90 -11.56 -20.25
CA LYS A 122 6.71 -11.76 -21.09
C LYS A 122 5.58 -10.81 -20.67
N PHE A 123 5.09 -9.97 -21.60
CA PHE A 123 4.06 -8.97 -21.32
C PHE A 123 2.81 -9.53 -20.62
N LYS A 124 2.25 -10.64 -21.11
CA LYS A 124 1.03 -11.24 -20.53
C LYS A 124 1.22 -11.61 -19.05
N MET A 125 2.37 -12.20 -18.72
CA MET A 125 2.71 -12.60 -17.35
C MET A 125 2.85 -11.38 -16.43
N LEU A 126 3.56 -10.35 -16.87
CA LEU A 126 3.76 -9.15 -16.05
C LEU A 126 2.48 -8.31 -15.93
N SER A 127 1.67 -8.21 -17.00
CA SER A 127 0.39 -7.49 -16.96
C SER A 127 -0.57 -8.12 -15.95
N ALA A 128 -0.64 -9.45 -15.91
CA ALA A 128 -1.47 -10.17 -14.94
C ALA A 128 -1.07 -9.85 -13.48
N ALA A 129 0.23 -9.75 -13.19
CA ALA A 129 0.70 -9.34 -11.86
C ALA A 129 0.30 -7.89 -11.52
N ILE A 130 0.45 -6.97 -12.49
CA ILE A 130 0.11 -5.55 -12.31
C ILE A 130 -1.39 -5.37 -12.04
N GLU A 131 -2.24 -6.10 -12.75
CA GLU A 131 -3.70 -6.12 -12.57
C GLU A 131 -4.11 -6.63 -11.19
N ARG A 132 -3.36 -7.56 -10.60
CA ARG A 132 -3.52 -8.02 -9.20
C ARG A 132 -3.04 -7.00 -8.15
N GLY A 133 -2.49 -5.86 -8.58
CA GLY A 133 -1.95 -4.84 -7.68
C GLY A 133 -0.50 -5.07 -7.25
N ILE A 134 0.20 -6.03 -7.84
CA ILE A 134 1.64 -6.28 -7.60
C ILE A 134 2.46 -5.30 -8.44
N ARG A 135 3.63 -4.89 -7.96
CA ARG A 135 4.56 -4.03 -8.70
C ARG A 135 5.93 -4.65 -8.84
N PHE A 136 6.60 -4.30 -9.93
CA PHE A 136 7.97 -4.72 -10.20
C PHE A 136 8.93 -3.66 -9.70
N GLU A 137 9.89 -4.05 -8.89
CA GLU A 137 10.87 -3.15 -8.31
C GLU A 137 12.21 -3.23 -9.06
N ILE A 138 12.76 -2.06 -9.38
CA ILE A 138 14.13 -1.87 -9.85
C ILE A 138 14.95 -1.25 -8.70
N CYS A 139 16.00 -1.93 -8.26
CA CYS A 139 16.91 -1.43 -7.24
C CYS A 139 18.14 -0.80 -7.89
N TYR A 140 18.37 0.50 -7.64
CA TYR A 140 19.43 1.24 -8.33
C TYR A 140 20.81 1.16 -7.68
N GLY A 141 20.88 0.81 -6.39
CA GLY A 141 22.09 0.91 -5.57
C GLY A 141 23.28 0.17 -6.16
N SER A 142 23.05 -1.01 -6.74
CA SER A 142 24.09 -1.83 -7.37
C SER A 142 24.78 -1.14 -8.55
N GLY A 143 24.05 -0.33 -9.33
CA GLY A 143 24.61 0.41 -10.47
C GLY A 143 25.41 1.66 -10.09
N ILE A 144 25.20 2.18 -8.88
CA ILE A 144 25.79 3.45 -8.41
C ILE A 144 26.98 3.21 -7.48
N THR A 145 26.92 2.22 -6.59
CA THR A 145 27.87 2.02 -5.48
C THR A 145 29.17 1.29 -5.85
N GLY A 146 29.51 1.22 -7.15
CA GLY A 146 30.79 0.66 -7.59
C GLY A 146 30.84 -0.87 -7.64
N SER A 147 29.69 -1.55 -7.72
CA SER A 147 29.58 -3.02 -7.87
C SER A 147 30.16 -3.59 -9.18
N GLY A 148 30.99 -2.83 -9.89
CA GLY A 148 31.58 -3.18 -11.18
C GLY A 148 30.83 -2.59 -12.38
N ILE A 149 31.55 -2.50 -13.50
CA ILE A 149 31.01 -2.05 -14.80
C ILE A 149 29.95 -3.03 -15.30
N ASP A 150 30.14 -4.32 -15.07
CA ASP A 150 29.19 -5.36 -15.48
C ASP A 150 27.85 -5.23 -14.77
N ALA A 151 27.84 -4.97 -13.47
CA ALA A 151 26.61 -4.77 -12.69
C ALA A 151 25.79 -3.60 -13.23
N ARG A 152 26.44 -2.48 -13.55
CA ARG A 152 25.79 -1.31 -14.16
C ARG A 152 25.23 -1.63 -15.55
N ARG A 153 26.01 -2.32 -16.39
CA ARG A 153 25.57 -2.72 -17.75
C ARG A 153 24.34 -3.63 -17.68
N ASN A 154 24.37 -4.63 -16.81
CA ASN A 154 23.27 -5.56 -16.59
C ASN A 154 22.03 -4.82 -16.06
N LEU A 155 22.21 -3.93 -15.07
CA LEU A 155 21.11 -3.14 -14.51
C LEU A 155 20.38 -2.37 -15.60
N ILE A 156 21.12 -1.63 -16.44
CA ILE A 156 20.54 -0.85 -17.53
C ILE A 156 19.81 -1.78 -18.52
N GLY A 157 20.47 -2.83 -19.01
CA GLY A 157 19.90 -3.73 -20.01
C GLY A 157 18.65 -4.46 -19.51
N ASN A 158 18.69 -4.96 -18.28
CA ASN A 158 17.57 -5.68 -17.69
C ASN A 158 16.42 -4.74 -17.33
N ALA A 159 16.70 -3.54 -16.77
CA ALA A 159 15.68 -2.53 -16.48
C ALA A 159 14.95 -2.10 -17.75
N MET A 160 15.68 -1.81 -18.83
CA MET A 160 15.09 -1.52 -20.15
C MET A 160 14.21 -2.68 -20.64
N SER A 161 14.65 -3.92 -20.45
CA SER A 161 13.85 -5.09 -20.84
C SER A 161 12.57 -5.22 -20.01
N LEU A 162 12.61 -4.93 -18.71
CA LEU A 162 11.43 -4.91 -17.85
C LEU A 162 10.47 -3.79 -18.28
N ILE A 163 10.97 -2.56 -18.42
CA ILE A 163 10.19 -1.37 -18.80
C ILE A 163 9.47 -1.61 -20.13
N ARG A 164 10.17 -2.15 -21.12
CA ARG A 164 9.57 -2.52 -22.41
C ARG A 164 8.47 -3.57 -22.23
N ALA A 165 8.72 -4.60 -21.43
CA ALA A 165 7.78 -5.69 -21.22
C ALA A 165 6.56 -5.31 -20.37
N THR A 166 6.63 -4.29 -19.50
CA THR A 166 5.49 -3.76 -18.74
C THR A 166 4.81 -2.57 -19.41
N ARG A 167 5.41 -2.06 -20.50
CA ARG A 167 5.05 -0.78 -21.15
C ARG A 167 5.12 0.39 -20.18
N GLY A 168 6.14 0.39 -19.31
CA GLY A 168 6.39 1.43 -18.32
C GLY A 168 5.37 1.51 -17.18
N ARG A 169 4.51 0.50 -17.01
CA ARG A 169 3.48 0.46 -15.97
C ARG A 169 3.92 -0.41 -14.80
N GLY A 170 3.44 -0.06 -13.62
CA GLY A 170 3.57 -0.91 -12.43
C GLY A 170 5.01 -1.12 -11.96
N ILE A 171 5.85 -0.09 -12.13
CA ILE A 171 7.26 -0.10 -11.74
C ILE A 171 7.44 0.72 -10.47
N ILE A 172 8.28 0.24 -9.57
CA ILE A 172 8.77 0.96 -8.40
C ILE A 172 10.29 1.03 -8.49
N ILE A 173 10.86 2.14 -8.03
CA ILE A 173 12.31 2.29 -7.92
C ILE A 173 12.67 2.45 -6.44
N SER A 174 13.69 1.74 -5.99
CA SER A 174 14.18 1.81 -4.60
C SER A 174 15.70 1.72 -4.57
N SER A 175 16.31 2.10 -3.44
CA SER A 175 17.77 2.23 -3.39
C SER A 175 18.47 0.89 -3.27
N GLU A 176 18.01 -0.01 -2.39
CA GLU A 176 18.81 -1.14 -1.90
C GLU A 176 20.21 -0.73 -1.41
N ALA A 177 20.35 0.52 -0.95
CA ALA A 177 21.62 1.05 -0.51
C ALA A 177 21.89 0.66 0.94
N LYS A 178 23.03 -0.01 1.17
CA LYS A 178 23.49 -0.37 2.53
C LYS A 178 24.10 0.80 3.31
N ARG A 179 24.40 1.91 2.65
CA ARG A 179 25.08 3.09 3.22
C ARG A 179 24.50 4.36 2.63
N ALA A 180 24.60 5.47 3.38
CA ALA A 180 24.11 6.79 2.96
C ALA A 180 24.65 7.22 1.58
N LEU A 181 25.92 6.95 1.30
CA LEU A 181 26.57 7.28 0.01
C LEU A 181 25.92 6.59 -1.21
N GLY A 182 25.21 5.48 -1.00
CA GLY A 182 24.51 4.74 -2.05
C GLY A 182 23.12 5.28 -2.38
N VAL A 183 22.59 6.20 -1.56
CA VAL A 183 21.26 6.79 -1.72
C VAL A 183 21.34 8.01 -2.65
N ARG A 184 20.27 8.27 -3.39
CA ARG A 184 20.10 9.46 -4.24
C ARG A 184 18.81 10.20 -3.93
N ALA A 185 18.83 11.53 -4.11
CA ALA A 185 17.66 12.37 -3.93
C ALA A 185 16.56 11.96 -4.92
N PRO A 186 15.27 12.12 -4.59
CA PRO A 186 14.18 11.60 -5.41
C PRO A 186 14.20 12.08 -6.87
N TRP A 187 14.57 13.35 -7.09
CA TRP A 187 14.67 13.92 -8.44
C TRP A 187 15.81 13.33 -9.27
N ASP A 188 16.93 12.96 -8.64
CA ASP A 188 18.02 12.25 -9.32
C ASP A 188 17.61 10.84 -9.72
N VAL A 189 16.83 10.17 -8.87
CA VAL A 189 16.27 8.84 -9.18
C VAL A 189 15.28 8.93 -10.35
N ILE A 190 14.48 10.00 -10.44
CA ILE A 190 13.60 10.25 -11.61
C ILE A 190 14.44 10.43 -12.88
N ASN A 191 15.54 11.17 -12.81
CA ASN A 191 16.46 11.34 -13.94
C ASN A 191 17.11 10.01 -14.34
N LEU A 192 17.51 9.19 -13.37
CA LEU A 192 18.04 7.85 -13.61
C LEU A 192 17.01 6.93 -14.27
N ALA A 193 15.74 7.01 -13.87
CA ALA A 193 14.64 6.29 -14.50
C ALA A 193 14.52 6.63 -16.00
N CYS A 194 14.78 7.88 -16.38
CA CYS A 194 14.77 8.32 -17.77
C CYS A 194 15.86 7.65 -18.60
N ILE A 195 17.04 7.41 -18.02
CA ILE A 195 18.15 6.69 -18.66
C ILE A 195 17.74 5.26 -19.03
N TRP A 196 16.85 4.64 -18.23
CA TRP A 196 16.34 3.29 -18.50
C TRP A 196 15.14 3.25 -19.45
N GLY A 197 14.69 4.41 -19.94
CA GLY A 197 13.60 4.50 -20.93
C GLY A 197 12.21 4.75 -20.33
N LEU A 198 12.11 5.19 -19.07
CA LEU A 198 10.86 5.77 -18.55
C LEU A 198 10.77 7.25 -18.94
N SER A 199 9.54 7.79 -19.04
CA SER A 199 9.37 9.24 -19.07
C SER A 199 9.56 9.82 -17.66
N GLN A 200 9.82 11.13 -17.55
CA GLN A 200 9.92 11.79 -16.23
C GLN A 200 8.66 11.58 -15.39
N GLU A 201 7.48 11.64 -16.02
CA GLU A 201 6.19 11.38 -15.37
C GLU A 201 6.14 9.98 -14.76
N ARG A 202 6.47 8.94 -15.56
CA ARG A 202 6.51 7.56 -15.08
C ARG A 202 7.60 7.33 -14.04
N GLY A 203 8.75 8.00 -14.16
CA GLY A 203 9.80 8.00 -13.14
C GLY A 203 9.32 8.56 -11.80
N LYS A 204 8.57 9.68 -11.83
CA LYS A 204 7.95 10.26 -10.64
C LYS A 204 6.88 9.36 -10.06
N GLU A 205 6.01 8.78 -10.89
CA GLU A 205 5.00 7.80 -10.46
C GLU A 205 5.63 6.60 -9.76
N ALA A 206 6.77 6.11 -10.24
CA ALA A 206 7.46 4.93 -9.70
C ALA A 206 8.02 5.12 -8.27
N ILE A 207 8.21 6.37 -7.83
CA ILE A 207 8.73 6.69 -6.49
C ILE A 207 7.62 7.28 -5.60
N CYS A 208 6.58 7.87 -6.20
CA CYS A 208 5.47 8.51 -5.48
C CYS A 208 4.20 7.66 -5.47
N GLU A 209 3.58 7.51 -6.64
CA GLU A 209 2.20 7.03 -6.75
C GLU A 209 2.10 5.53 -6.68
N GLU A 210 2.90 4.80 -7.47
CA GLU A 210 2.89 3.34 -7.47
C GLU A 210 3.33 2.80 -6.11
N THR A 211 4.31 3.45 -5.49
CA THR A 211 4.80 3.15 -4.16
C THR A 211 3.74 3.39 -3.08
N ARG A 212 2.99 4.49 -3.19
CA ARG A 212 1.83 4.75 -2.33
C ARG A 212 0.71 3.74 -2.54
N LYS A 213 0.39 3.36 -3.78
CA LYS A 213 -0.64 2.37 -4.11
C LYS A 213 -0.30 1.01 -3.48
N VAL A 214 0.95 0.56 -3.59
CA VAL A 214 1.38 -0.71 -2.98
C VAL A 214 1.33 -0.65 -1.47
N THR A 215 1.90 0.38 -0.85
CA THR A 215 1.90 0.49 0.62
C THR A 215 0.49 0.60 1.21
N ALA A 216 -0.42 1.31 0.54
CA ALA A 216 -1.83 1.39 0.94
C ALA A 216 -2.55 0.06 0.79
N LEU A 217 -2.38 -0.62 -0.35
CA LEU A 217 -2.98 -1.94 -0.60
C LEU A 217 -2.44 -2.99 0.38
N ALA A 218 -1.14 -2.98 0.63
CA ALA A 218 -0.48 -3.85 1.59
C ALA A 218 -1.05 -3.65 3.00
N LYS A 219 -1.17 -2.40 3.45
CA LYS A 219 -1.80 -2.08 4.75
C LYS A 219 -3.25 -2.56 4.80
N LEU A 220 -4.03 -2.32 3.74
CA LEU A 220 -5.42 -2.76 3.67
C LEU A 220 -5.53 -4.29 3.82
N LYS A 221 -4.71 -5.07 3.12
CA LYS A 221 -4.71 -6.55 3.23
C LYS A 221 -4.44 -7.07 4.65
N ARG A 222 -3.74 -6.28 5.48
CA ARG A 222 -3.33 -6.65 6.85
C ARG A 222 -4.33 -6.21 7.91
N THR A 223 -4.91 -5.03 7.75
CA THR A 223 -5.80 -4.44 8.75
C THR A 223 -7.28 -4.63 8.45
N SER A 224 -7.64 -5.00 7.22
CA SER A 224 -9.03 -5.16 6.80
C SER A 224 -9.40 -6.63 6.65
N TRP A 225 -10.65 -6.95 6.95
CA TRP A 225 -11.22 -8.24 6.59
C TRP A 225 -11.92 -8.11 5.25
N ARG A 226 -11.38 -8.75 4.20
CA ARG A 226 -11.96 -8.71 2.82
C ARG A 226 -12.27 -7.29 2.31
N GLY A 227 -11.45 -6.30 2.70
CA GLY A 227 -11.63 -4.89 2.32
C GLY A 227 -12.54 -4.07 3.24
N ALA A 228 -13.13 -4.68 4.27
CA ALA A 228 -13.85 -3.95 5.32
C ALA A 228 -12.88 -3.46 6.41
N ILE A 229 -12.84 -2.15 6.62
CA ILE A 229 -12.02 -1.51 7.66
C ILE A 229 -12.93 -1.23 8.85
N ASP A 230 -12.65 -1.86 9.99
CA ASP A 230 -13.30 -1.49 11.24
C ASP A 230 -12.60 -0.25 11.82
N VAL A 231 -13.30 0.89 11.80
CA VAL A 231 -12.77 2.16 12.33
C VAL A 231 -13.27 2.30 13.76
N VAL A 232 -12.46 1.83 14.71
CA VAL A 232 -12.75 2.02 16.14
C VAL A 232 -12.47 3.48 16.51
N TYR A 233 -13.53 4.28 16.68
CA TYR A 233 -13.43 5.64 17.17
C TYR A 233 -13.02 5.64 18.65
N GLY A 234 -11.77 5.99 18.95
CA GLY A 234 -11.20 5.97 20.30
C GLY A 234 -11.70 7.07 21.26
N GLY A 235 -12.76 7.79 20.90
CA GLY A 235 -13.27 8.95 21.65
C GLY A 235 -12.40 10.20 21.50
N GLU A 236 -12.97 11.37 21.81
CA GLU A 236 -12.18 12.59 21.96
C GLU A 236 -11.45 12.54 23.32
N LYS A 237 -10.15 12.83 23.34
CA LYS A 237 -9.45 13.05 24.61
C LYS A 237 -10.10 14.26 25.29
N PRO A 238 -10.61 14.15 26.53
CA PRO A 238 -11.17 15.30 27.22
C PRO A 238 -10.09 16.37 27.32
N LYS A 239 -10.44 17.60 26.93
CA LYS A 239 -9.62 18.77 27.24
C LYS A 239 -9.45 18.79 28.76
N VAL A 240 -8.21 18.73 29.22
CA VAL A 240 -7.89 19.01 30.62
C VAL A 240 -8.16 20.50 30.78
N GLU A 241 -9.35 20.85 31.27
CA GLU A 241 -9.57 22.18 31.81
C GLU A 241 -8.67 22.31 33.04
N GLU A 242 -7.73 23.27 33.01
CA GLU A 242 -6.93 23.66 34.16
C GLU A 242 -7.87 24.28 35.22
N GLY A 243 -8.51 23.40 35.98
CA GLY A 243 -9.38 23.76 37.10
C GLY A 243 -8.54 24.28 38.26
N GLN A 244 -8.64 25.60 38.49
CA GLN A 244 -8.14 26.28 39.68
C GLN A 244 -8.55 25.55 40.96
N SER A 245 -7.56 25.23 41.78
CA SER A 245 -7.72 24.63 43.09
C SER A 245 -8.54 25.53 44.04
N LYS A 246 -9.74 25.09 44.43
CA LYS A 246 -10.41 25.57 45.64
C LYS A 246 -10.64 24.40 46.61
N LYS A 247 -9.86 24.42 47.69
CA LYS A 247 -10.09 23.65 48.93
C LYS A 247 -11.39 24.10 49.60
N LYS A 248 -12.19 23.14 50.04
CA LYS A 248 -13.10 23.10 51.23
C LYS A 248 -13.81 21.74 51.11
N GLY A 249 -13.79 20.82 52.06
CA GLY A 249 -13.81 20.89 53.52
C GLY A 249 -14.81 19.81 53.92
N ALA A 250 -14.32 18.72 54.51
CA ALA A 250 -15.12 17.54 54.82
C ALA A 250 -15.97 17.75 56.08
N THR A 251 -17.25 17.38 56.02
CA THR A 251 -18.08 17.11 57.20
C THR A 251 -19.05 15.95 56.93
N LYS A 252 -19.08 15.02 57.89
CA LYS A 252 -19.86 13.78 57.95
C LYS A 252 -21.35 14.01 58.26
N LYS A 253 -22.14 12.99 57.89
CA LYS A 253 -23.40 12.42 58.47
C LYS A 253 -24.44 12.30 57.35
N GLY A 254 -25.25 11.26 57.17
CA GLY A 254 -25.59 10.03 57.88
C GLY A 254 -26.82 9.47 57.13
N ALA A 255 -26.93 8.15 56.96
CA ALA A 255 -28.11 7.52 56.32
C ALA A 255 -29.33 7.58 57.28
N PRO A 256 -30.59 7.40 56.81
CA PRO A 256 -31.07 6.05 56.48
C PRO A 256 -32.08 5.94 55.30
N GLN A 257 -32.37 4.67 54.99
CA GLN A 257 -33.27 4.05 54.01
C GLN A 257 -34.69 4.64 53.89
N THR A 258 -35.32 4.42 52.72
CA THR A 258 -36.68 3.83 52.64
C THR A 258 -36.98 3.22 51.27
N GLU A 259 -37.66 2.08 51.34
CA GLU A 259 -38.25 1.26 50.27
C GLU A 259 -39.56 1.86 49.73
N ALA A 260 -39.93 1.47 48.50
CA ALA A 260 -41.31 1.21 48.00
C ALA A 260 -41.22 1.07 46.46
N ASN A 261 -41.40 -0.09 45.83
CA ASN A 261 -42.61 -0.88 45.63
C ASN A 261 -43.83 -0.11 45.06
N ALA A 262 -44.26 -0.53 43.86
CA ALA A 262 -45.60 -0.48 43.23
C ALA A 262 -45.42 -0.11 41.74
N ASP A 263 -45.53 -1.02 40.78
CA ASP A 263 -46.71 -1.80 40.37
C ASP A 263 -47.75 -0.99 39.58
N SER A 264 -48.12 -1.59 38.43
CA SER A 264 -49.30 -1.36 37.61
C SER A 264 -49.42 -0.05 36.79
N LEU A 265 -49.46 -0.18 35.45
CA LEU A 265 -50.72 -0.10 34.68
C LEU A 265 -50.49 -0.13 33.15
N LYS A 266 -51.06 -1.17 32.55
CA LYS A 266 -51.59 -1.31 31.18
C LYS A 266 -51.68 -0.01 30.35
N ARG A 267 -51.13 -0.05 29.13
CA ARG A 267 -51.98 0.01 27.91
C ARG A 267 -51.24 -0.43 26.65
N LYS A 268 -51.98 -1.23 25.90
CA LYS A 268 -51.72 -1.86 24.61
C LYS A 268 -52.02 -0.85 23.50
N ALA A 269 -51.09 -0.65 22.57
CA ALA A 269 -51.36 -0.27 21.18
C ALA A 269 -50.05 -0.33 20.38
N GLU A 270 -49.89 -1.35 19.53
CA GLU A 270 -49.11 -1.21 18.30
C GLU A 270 -49.90 -0.30 17.33
N PRO A 271 -49.22 0.41 16.43
CA PRO A 271 -49.28 -0.10 15.06
C PRO A 271 -48.00 0.06 14.23
N ALA A 272 -47.93 -0.87 13.27
CA ALA A 272 -47.52 -0.70 11.89
C ALA A 272 -46.02 -0.56 11.55
N ALA A 273 -45.57 -1.60 10.84
CA ALA A 273 -44.36 -1.70 10.05
C ALA A 273 -44.24 -0.57 9.01
N GLU A 274 -43.07 0.06 8.95
CA GLU A 274 -42.66 0.86 7.80
C GLU A 274 -42.00 -0.07 6.76
N GLU A 275 -42.61 -0.10 5.58
CA GLU A 275 -42.13 -0.77 4.39
C GLU A 275 -40.82 -0.13 3.90
N ALA A 276 -39.75 -0.93 3.86
CA ALA A 276 -38.53 -0.58 3.16
C ALA A 276 -38.76 -0.60 1.63
N GLU A 277 -38.63 0.56 0.98
CA GLU A 277 -38.68 0.69 -0.48
C GLU A 277 -37.59 -0.17 -1.15
N LYS A 278 -38.00 -1.13 -1.97
CA LYS A 278 -37.10 -1.96 -2.79
C LYS A 278 -36.56 -1.13 -3.95
N SER A 279 -35.23 -1.01 -4.01
CA SER A 279 -34.51 -0.40 -5.14
C SER A 279 -34.80 -1.13 -6.46
N LEU A 280 -35.27 -0.41 -7.49
CA LEU A 280 -35.64 -0.95 -8.80
C LEU A 280 -34.44 -1.52 -9.58
N SER A 281 -34.66 -2.64 -10.28
CA SER A 281 -33.64 -3.33 -11.08
C SER A 281 -33.20 -2.49 -12.29
N LYS A 282 -31.91 -2.58 -12.65
CA LYS A 282 -31.26 -1.85 -13.78
C LYS A 282 -32.01 -1.99 -15.12
N ARG A 283 -32.77 -3.07 -15.30
CA ARG A 283 -33.56 -3.33 -16.51
C ARG A 283 -34.82 -2.44 -16.60
N GLU A 284 -35.45 -2.12 -15.48
CA GLU A 284 -36.64 -1.27 -15.44
C GLU A 284 -36.29 0.21 -15.59
N GLN A 285 -35.17 0.64 -15.01
CA GLN A 285 -34.64 2.00 -15.18
C GLN A 285 -34.37 2.30 -16.66
N LYS A 286 -33.79 1.35 -17.40
CA LYS A 286 -33.49 1.52 -18.83
C LYS A 286 -34.76 1.57 -19.70
N ARG A 287 -35.81 0.84 -19.32
CA ARG A 287 -37.11 0.86 -20.02
C ARG A 287 -37.86 2.17 -19.77
N ARG A 288 -37.83 2.70 -18.54
CA ARG A 288 -38.41 4.01 -18.21
C ARG A 288 -37.67 5.16 -18.90
N ALA A 289 -36.33 5.15 -18.91
CA ALA A 289 -35.54 6.15 -19.62
C ALA A 289 -35.80 6.19 -21.13
N LYS A 290 -36.06 5.03 -21.75
CA LYS A 290 -36.43 4.95 -23.18
C LYS A 290 -37.83 5.53 -23.43
N LYS A 291 -38.78 5.31 -22.53
CA LYS A 291 -40.15 5.85 -22.64
C LYS A 291 -40.17 7.38 -22.54
N VAL A 292 -39.43 7.95 -21.58
CA VAL A 292 -39.34 9.41 -21.41
C VAL A 292 -38.70 10.10 -22.63
N ARG A 293 -37.73 9.45 -23.29
CA ARG A 293 -37.14 9.97 -24.54
C ARG A 293 -38.08 9.94 -25.74
N LEU A 294 -39.03 9.00 -25.77
CA LEU A 294 -40.02 8.89 -26.83
C LEU A 294 -41.16 9.89 -26.63
N ASP A 295 -41.57 10.13 -25.39
CA ASP A 295 -42.64 11.07 -25.07
C ASP A 295 -42.17 12.54 -25.16
N GLY A 296 -40.87 12.83 -25.00
CA GLY A 296 -40.30 14.18 -25.12
C GLY A 296 -40.00 14.68 -26.55
N ALA A 297 -40.26 13.87 -27.59
CA ALA A 297 -40.00 14.22 -28.99
C ALA A 297 -41.27 14.65 -29.76
N GLY A 298 -42.42 14.78 -29.09
CA GLY A 298 -43.73 14.96 -29.72
C GLY A 298 -44.36 16.35 -29.64
N ASP A 299 -43.72 17.36 -29.04
CA ASP A 299 -44.41 18.61 -28.68
C ASP A 299 -43.69 19.89 -29.15
N GLY A 300 -43.43 19.98 -30.47
CA GLY A 300 -42.76 21.13 -31.06
C GLY A 300 -42.91 21.24 -32.58
N ALA A 301 -44.14 21.23 -33.10
CA ALA A 301 -44.43 21.61 -34.49
C ALA A 301 -45.92 21.94 -34.70
N ALA A 302 -46.38 23.08 -34.17
CA ALA A 302 -47.61 23.74 -34.64
C ALA A 302 -47.57 25.21 -34.21
N ASP A 303 -47.27 26.09 -35.18
CA ASP A 303 -47.76 27.49 -35.31
C ASP A 303 -46.70 28.31 -36.04
N ASP A 304 -46.85 28.44 -37.37
CA ASP A 304 -46.93 29.75 -38.04
C ASP A 304 -47.25 29.55 -39.54
N LYS A 305 -48.52 29.75 -39.90
CA LYS A 305 -48.97 30.00 -41.27
C LYS A 305 -50.17 30.94 -41.20
N THR A 306 -49.92 32.24 -41.25
CA THR A 306 -50.91 33.20 -41.78
C THR A 306 -50.26 34.48 -42.30
N ALA A 307 -50.78 34.89 -43.46
CA ALA A 307 -50.84 36.25 -44.01
C ALA A 307 -49.61 36.80 -44.78
N SER A 308 -49.78 36.76 -46.11
CA SER A 308 -49.82 37.92 -47.01
C SER A 308 -48.60 38.84 -47.13
#